data_AF-A0A2J7RAP6-F1
#
_entry.id   AF-A0A2J7RAP6-F1
#
_cell.length_a   1.000
_cell.length_b   1.000
_cell.length_c   1.000
_cell.angle_alpha   90.00
_cell.angle_beta   90.00
_cell.angle_gamma   90.00
#
_symmetry.space_group_name_H-M   'P 1'
#
loop_
_entity.id
_entity.type
_entity.pdbx_description
1 polymer ?
#
loop_
_entity_poly.entity_id
_entity_poly.type
_entity_poly.pdbx_seq_one_letter_code
_entity_poly.pdbx_strand_id
1 'polypeptide(L)'
;MDSIKKDIQTLTDANKVVHLETSTEKTKYMLLSRHQNAKQYHDIKICNRLFEKVAQFRYMGTTITNQNPIQGEIRRRLNSGNAYYHSVQNPSFSRLLSKNIKIRIHKTITLAVVLYRSETWSLTIREEHRQSVKFEVFMEVTMKNAVFWDVALCRYCVN
;
A
#
# COMPACT_ATOMS: atom_id res chain seq x y z
N MET A 1 0.10 12.36 25.76
CA MET A 1 -0.36 11.02 26.17
C MET A 1 -1.82 11.07 26.58
N ASP A 2 -2.26 12.15 27.24
CA ASP A 2 -3.63 12.32 27.73
C ASP A 2 -4.68 12.39 26.62
N SER A 3 -4.34 12.96 25.45
CA SER A 3 -5.23 12.90 24.27
C SER A 3 -5.55 11.47 23.86
N ILE A 4 -4.54 10.60 23.72
CA ILE A 4 -4.74 9.19 23.32
C ILE A 4 -5.61 8.46 24.35
N LYS A 5 -5.40 8.71 25.64
CA LYS A 5 -6.22 8.14 26.70
C LYS A 5 -7.68 8.57 26.59
N LYS A 6 -7.92 9.87 26.31
CA LYS A 6 -9.25 10.42 26.09
C LYS A 6 -9.93 9.81 24.85
N ASP A 7 -9.20 9.62 23.77
CA ASP A 7 -9.75 9.07 22.53
C ASP A 7 -10.17 7.60 22.72
N ILE A 8 -9.32 6.79 23.37
CA ILE A 8 -9.63 5.39 23.67
C ILE A 8 -10.79 5.28 24.68
N GLN A 9 -10.87 6.20 25.65
CA GLN A 9 -11.99 6.25 26.59
C GLN A 9 -13.31 6.52 25.84
N THR A 10 -13.33 7.55 24.99
CA THR A 10 -14.48 7.90 24.15
C THR A 10 -14.92 6.72 23.28
N LEU A 11 -13.96 6.03 22.65
CA LEU A 11 -14.23 4.82 21.86
C LEU A 11 -14.84 3.70 22.71
N THR A 12 -14.31 3.49 23.91
CA THR A 12 -14.77 2.44 24.83
C THR A 12 -16.20 2.72 25.29
N ASP A 13 -16.51 3.99 25.59
CA ASP A 13 -17.85 4.38 26.02
C ASP A 13 -18.87 4.31 24.88
N ALA A 14 -18.47 4.67 23.65
CA ALA A 14 -19.30 4.47 22.46
C ALA A 14 -19.58 2.98 22.20
N ASN A 15 -18.58 2.11 22.35
CA ASN A 15 -18.73 0.67 22.17
C ASN A 15 -19.72 0.05 23.18
N LYS A 16 -19.73 0.54 24.43
CA LYS A 16 -20.71 0.09 25.44
C LYS A 16 -22.16 0.38 25.04
N VAL A 17 -22.42 1.55 24.44
CA VAL A 17 -23.78 1.92 23.96
C VAL A 17 -24.30 0.91 22.93
N VAL A 18 -23.41 0.41 22.07
CA VAL A 18 -23.75 -0.58 21.05
C VAL A 18 -23.50 -2.03 21.49
N HIS A 19 -23.22 -2.27 22.77
CA HIS A 19 -22.93 -3.59 23.35
C HIS A 19 -21.76 -4.33 22.67
N LEU A 20 -20.77 -3.58 22.19
CA LEU A 20 -19.53 -4.12 21.65
C LEU A 20 -18.37 -3.96 22.65
N GLU A 21 -17.37 -4.81 22.52
CA GLU A 21 -16.16 -4.74 23.34
C GLU A 21 -14.91 -4.57 22.49
N THR A 22 -14.02 -3.68 22.96
CA THR A 22 -12.72 -3.45 22.33
C THR A 22 -11.75 -4.57 22.70
N SER A 23 -11.24 -5.29 21.70
CA SER A 23 -10.19 -6.29 21.87
C SER A 23 -8.85 -5.63 22.15
N THR A 24 -8.27 -5.90 23.32
CA THR A 24 -6.94 -5.41 23.74
C THR A 24 -5.79 -6.03 22.93
N GLU A 25 -6.01 -7.22 22.37
CA GLU A 25 -5.03 -7.89 21.52
C GLU A 25 -4.96 -7.29 20.11
N LYS A 26 -6.10 -6.84 19.57
CA LYS A 26 -6.17 -6.29 18.21
C LYS A 26 -5.96 -4.77 18.19
N THR A 27 -6.33 -4.08 19.26
CA THR A 27 -6.18 -2.63 19.36
C THR A 27 -4.83 -2.28 19.97
N LYS A 28 -3.99 -1.65 19.16
CA LYS A 28 -2.64 -1.18 19.53
C LYS A 28 -2.55 0.31 19.22
N TYR A 29 -1.65 1.02 19.89
CA TYR A 29 -1.39 2.41 19.56
C TYR A 29 0.05 2.61 19.08
N MET A 30 0.22 3.59 18.21
CA MET A 30 1.50 3.94 17.62
C MET A 30 1.71 5.44 17.78
N LEU A 31 2.92 5.83 18.18
CA LEU A 31 3.29 7.25 18.28
C LEU A 31 4.07 7.64 17.03
N LEU A 32 3.54 8.59 16.27
CA LEU A 32 4.21 9.19 15.13
C LEU A 32 5.00 10.41 15.61
N SER A 33 6.33 10.37 15.51
CA SER A 33 7.19 11.51 15.87
C SER A 33 8.35 11.65 14.90
N ARG A 34 8.60 12.89 14.43
CA ARG A 34 9.75 13.26 13.57
C ARG A 34 11.07 13.34 14.35
N HIS A 35 11.01 13.47 15.67
CA HIS A 35 12.18 13.48 16.53
C HIS A 35 12.10 12.28 17.47
N GLN A 36 13.05 11.36 17.33
CA GLN A 36 13.21 10.20 18.21
C GLN A 36 13.81 10.64 19.54
N ASN A 37 13.15 11.57 20.24
CA ASN A 37 13.51 11.86 21.61
C ASN A 37 13.06 10.66 22.43
N ALA A 38 14.04 9.92 22.95
CA ALA A 38 13.91 8.70 23.72
C ALA A 38 13.17 8.91 25.06
N LYS A 39 11.91 9.35 25.03
CA LYS A 39 11.05 9.34 26.21
C LYS A 39 10.52 7.92 26.40
N GLN A 40 10.76 7.41 27.61
CA GLN A 40 10.46 6.05 28.04
C GLN A 40 9.05 5.60 27.67
N TYR A 41 9.03 4.35 27.20
CA TYR A 41 7.96 3.67 26.50
C TYR A 41 7.20 2.84 27.54
N HIS A 42 5.92 3.16 27.76
CA HIS A 42 5.07 2.33 28.62
C HIS A 42 3.73 2.11 27.94
N ASP A 43 3.22 0.89 28.07
CA ASP A 43 1.86 0.53 27.70
C ASP A 43 0.85 1.41 28.43
N ILE A 44 -0.27 1.67 27.78
CA ILE A 44 -1.30 2.54 28.32
C ILE A 44 -2.38 1.68 28.97
N LYS A 45 -2.57 1.87 30.29
CA LYS A 45 -3.68 1.27 31.03
C LYS A 45 -4.89 2.21 31.03
N ILE A 46 -6.04 1.74 30.54
CA ILE A 46 -7.33 2.46 30.48
C ILE A 46 -8.43 1.48 30.87
N CYS A 47 -9.35 1.87 31.76
CA CYS A 47 -10.46 1.00 32.20
C CYS A 47 -10.02 -0.41 32.62
N ASN A 48 -8.89 -0.53 33.32
CA ASN A 48 -8.25 -1.80 33.69
C ASN A 48 -7.79 -2.70 32.52
N ARG A 49 -7.85 -2.21 31.28
CA ARG A 49 -7.33 -2.85 30.07
C ARG A 49 -5.98 -2.24 29.69
N LEU A 50 -5.06 -3.07 29.20
CA LEU A 50 -3.72 -2.65 28.80
C LEU A 50 -3.62 -2.64 27.28
N PHE A 51 -3.29 -1.48 26.72
CA PHE A 51 -3.06 -1.29 25.30
C PHE A 51 -1.56 -1.20 25.06
N GLU A 52 -1.06 -2.06 24.18
CA GLU A 52 0.36 -2.13 23.85
C GLU A 52 0.75 -1.04 22.84
N LYS A 53 1.96 -0.49 23.05
CA LYS A 53 2.62 0.38 22.08
C LYS A 53 3.35 -0.42 21.02
N VAL A 54 3.08 -0.17 19.75
CA VAL A 54 3.78 -0.82 18.63
C VAL A 54 4.56 0.17 17.78
N ALA A 55 5.75 -0.23 17.33
CA ALA A 55 6.55 0.55 16.36
C ALA A 55 6.11 0.30 14.91
N GLN A 56 5.55 -0.88 14.65
CA GLN A 56 5.00 -1.29 13.37
C GLN A 56 3.67 -2.02 13.58
N PHE A 57 2.73 -1.83 12.68
CA PHE A 57 1.43 -2.46 12.73
C PHE A 57 1.01 -2.90 11.33
N ARG A 58 0.59 -4.16 11.20
CA ARG A 58 0.09 -4.69 9.92
C ARG A 58 -1.40 -4.43 9.80
N TYR A 59 -1.76 -3.39 9.07
CA TYR A 59 -3.13 -3.07 8.76
C TYR A 59 -3.50 -3.65 7.39
N MET A 60 -4.30 -4.72 7.40
CA MET A 60 -4.89 -5.33 6.19
C MET A 60 -3.86 -5.57 5.07
N GLY A 61 -2.70 -6.12 5.44
CA GLY A 61 -1.60 -6.45 4.53
C GLY A 61 -0.54 -5.37 4.37
N THR A 62 -0.86 -4.09 4.63
CA THR A 62 0.11 -2.99 4.61
C THR A 62 0.78 -2.86 5.98
N THR A 63 2.11 -2.74 6.01
CA THR A 63 2.84 -2.48 7.27
C THR A 63 3.00 -0.98 7.47
N ILE A 64 2.32 -0.44 8.47
CA ILE A 64 2.45 0.95 8.91
C ILE A 64 3.55 0.99 9.96
N THR A 65 4.42 1.99 9.90
CA THR A 65 5.53 2.15 10.86
C THR A 65 5.53 3.57 11.44
N ASN A 66 6.12 3.72 12.61
CA ASN A 66 6.21 5.01 13.30
C ASN A 66 7.02 6.09 12.55
N GLN A 67 7.94 5.68 11.66
CA GLN A 67 8.73 6.56 10.79
C GLN A 67 8.10 6.77 9.40
N ASN A 68 7.08 5.96 9.07
CA ASN A 68 6.32 6.02 7.83
C ASN A 68 7.15 6.16 6.52
N PRO A 69 8.14 5.29 6.22
CA PRO A 69 8.81 5.32 4.93
C PRO A 69 7.96 4.61 3.87
N ILE A 70 7.04 5.36 3.26
CA ILE A 70 6.08 4.84 2.27
C ILE A 70 6.79 4.26 1.04
N GLN A 71 7.98 4.78 0.71
CA GLN A 71 8.78 4.34 -0.44
C GLN A 71 8.98 2.82 -0.52
N GLY A 72 9.15 2.15 0.62
CA GLY A 72 9.30 0.69 0.67
C GLY A 72 8.03 -0.04 0.24
N GLU A 73 6.88 0.44 0.71
CA GLU A 73 5.57 -0.13 0.38
C GLU A 73 5.23 0.06 -1.11
N ILE A 74 5.51 1.25 -1.63
CA ILE A 74 5.30 1.59 -3.04
C ILE A 74 6.13 0.68 -3.93
N ARG A 75 7.42 0.49 -3.59
CA ARG A 75 8.31 -0.40 -4.34
C ARG A 75 7.80 -1.84 -4.33
N ARG A 76 7.32 -2.34 -3.18
CA ARG A 76 6.72 -3.69 -3.09
C ARG A 76 5.50 -3.85 -4.01
N ARG A 77 4.63 -2.84 -4.07
CA ARG A 77 3.42 -2.87 -4.92
C ARG A 77 3.75 -2.75 -6.40
N LEU A 78 4.72 -1.89 -6.75
CA LEU A 78 5.22 -1.80 -8.10
C LEU A 78 5.80 -3.13 -8.58
N ASN A 79 6.61 -3.79 -7.73
CA ASN A 79 7.16 -5.12 -8.02
C ASN A 79 6.06 -6.18 -8.16
N SER A 80 5.01 -6.11 -7.33
CA SER A 80 3.87 -7.02 -7.42
C SER A 80 3.06 -6.82 -8.71
N GLY A 81 2.83 -5.56 -9.09
CA GLY A 81 2.20 -5.21 -10.37
C GLY A 81 3.04 -5.68 -11.57
N ASN A 82 4.36 -5.56 -11.49
CA ASN A 82 5.30 -6.07 -12.51
C ASN A 82 5.26 -7.59 -12.61
N ALA A 83 5.36 -8.30 -11.49
CA ALA A 83 5.29 -9.76 -11.48
C ALA A 83 3.97 -10.25 -12.10
N TYR A 84 2.85 -9.60 -11.75
CA TYR A 84 1.55 -9.90 -12.36
C TYR A 84 1.53 -9.60 -13.86
N TYR A 85 2.03 -8.44 -14.29
CA TYR A 85 2.11 -8.07 -15.70
C TYR A 85 2.90 -9.12 -16.50
N HIS A 86 4.06 -9.53 -16.00
CA HIS A 86 4.86 -10.59 -16.64
C HIS A 86 4.14 -11.93 -16.69
N SER A 87 3.32 -12.26 -15.70
CA SER A 87 2.53 -13.50 -15.72
C SER A 87 1.44 -13.50 -16.80
N VAL A 88 0.83 -12.33 -17.07
CA VAL A 88 -0.21 -12.15 -18.10
C VAL A 88 0.40 -11.96 -19.49
N GLN A 89 1.65 -11.47 -19.58
CA GLN A 89 2.41 -11.32 -20.82
C GLN A 89 2.95 -12.67 -21.35
N ASN A 90 2.19 -13.74 -21.18
CA ASN A 90 2.50 -15.03 -21.78
C ASN A 90 2.37 -14.90 -23.31
N PRO A 91 3.40 -15.24 -24.11
CA PRO A 91 3.41 -15.06 -25.57
C PRO A 91 2.22 -15.69 -26.29
N SER A 92 1.68 -16.78 -25.74
CA SER A 92 0.51 -17.48 -26.29
C SER A 92 -0.79 -16.70 -26.06
N PHE A 93 -0.92 -16.01 -24.93
CA PHE A 93 -2.11 -15.23 -24.58
C PHE A 93 -2.07 -13.84 -25.22
N SER A 94 -0.88 -13.28 -25.42
CA SER A 94 -0.70 -11.97 -26.05
C SER A 94 -1.03 -11.98 -27.55
N ARG A 95 -0.75 -13.06 -28.28
CA ARG A 95 -1.07 -13.17 -29.72
C ARG A 95 -2.58 -13.26 -30.02
N LEU A 96 -3.36 -13.75 -29.06
CA LEU A 96 -4.81 -13.98 -29.21
C LEU A 96 -5.64 -12.73 -28.90
N LEU A 97 -5.08 -11.76 -28.17
CA LEU A 97 -5.80 -10.60 -27.69
C LEU A 97 -5.51 -9.35 -28.52
N SER A 98 -6.55 -8.59 -28.84
CA SER A 98 -6.38 -7.30 -29.48
C SER A 98 -5.72 -6.28 -28.54
N LYS A 99 -5.03 -5.30 -29.11
CA LYS A 99 -4.36 -4.21 -28.37
C LYS A 99 -5.28 -3.52 -27.35
N ASN A 100 -6.55 -3.28 -27.71
CA ASN A 100 -7.53 -2.65 -26.82
C ASN A 100 -7.86 -3.52 -25.60
N ILE A 101 -7.94 -4.84 -25.78
CA ILE A 101 -8.18 -5.77 -24.66
C ILE A 101 -6.96 -5.83 -23.74
N LYS A 102 -5.74 -5.88 -24.29
CA LYS A 102 -4.49 -5.82 -23.50
C LYS A 102 -4.43 -4.56 -22.64
N ILE A 103 -4.75 -3.39 -23.22
CA ILE A 103 -4.79 -2.11 -22.51
C ILE A 103 -5.85 -2.15 -21.39
N ARG A 104 -7.04 -2.70 -21.66
CA ARG A 104 -8.09 -2.83 -20.66
C ARG A 104 -7.65 -3.73 -19.50
N ILE A 105 -7.10 -4.91 -19.77
CA ILE A 105 -6.60 -5.84 -18.75
C ILE A 105 -5.52 -5.17 -17.88
N HIS A 106 -4.59 -4.43 -18.49
CA HIS A 106 -3.57 -3.71 -17.74
C HIS A 106 -4.17 -2.64 -16.82
N LYS A 107 -5.11 -1.84 -17.33
CA LYS A 107 -5.78 -0.78 -16.56
C LYS A 107 -6.72 -1.32 -15.48
N THR A 108 -7.35 -2.47 -15.69
CA THR A 108 -8.30 -3.03 -14.71
C THR A 108 -7.62 -3.86 -13.65
N ILE A 109 -6.54 -4.58 -13.98
CA ILE A 109 -5.91 -5.52 -13.05
C ILE A 109 -4.57 -5.01 -12.55
N THR A 110 -3.61 -4.71 -13.45
CA THR A 110 -2.27 -4.26 -13.03
C THR A 110 -2.37 -2.94 -12.27
N LEU A 111 -3.10 -1.97 -12.80
CA LEU A 111 -3.28 -0.68 -12.13
C LEU A 111 -4.05 -0.83 -10.81
N ALA A 112 -5.06 -1.69 -10.75
CA ALA A 112 -5.79 -1.96 -9.50
C ALA A 112 -4.87 -2.55 -8.43
N VAL A 113 -3.96 -3.48 -8.77
CA VAL A 113 -2.99 -4.05 -7.83
C VAL A 113 -2.04 -2.98 -7.29
N VAL A 114 -1.57 -2.08 -8.15
CA VAL A 114 -0.59 -1.04 -7.73
C VAL A 114 -1.29 0.07 -6.92
N LEU A 115 -2.48 0.50 -7.33
CA LEU A 115 -3.23 1.59 -6.67
C LEU A 115 -4.06 1.15 -5.47
N TYR A 116 -4.29 -0.15 -5.27
CA TYR A 116 -5.04 -0.62 -4.11
C TYR A 116 -4.45 -0.03 -2.82
N ARG A 117 -5.25 0.56 -1.94
CA ARG A 117 -4.76 1.14 -0.66
C ARG A 117 -3.79 2.31 -0.79
N SER A 118 -3.68 2.96 -1.95
CA SER A 118 -2.89 4.19 -2.07
C SER A 118 -3.46 5.33 -1.22
N GLU A 119 -4.75 5.26 -0.84
CA GLU A 119 -5.38 6.20 0.11
C GLU A 119 -4.76 6.16 1.51
N THR A 120 -4.07 5.06 1.87
CA THR A 120 -3.40 4.91 3.17
C THR A 120 -1.97 5.45 3.18
N TRP A 121 -1.47 5.96 2.05
CA TRP A 121 -0.13 6.52 1.95
C TRP A 121 -0.11 7.95 2.48
N SER A 122 0.57 8.17 3.61
CA SER A 122 0.81 9.52 4.15
C SER A 122 1.95 10.23 3.41
N LEU A 123 1.74 10.53 2.12
CA LEU A 123 2.77 11.12 1.27
C LEU A 123 3.16 12.52 1.76
N THR A 124 4.46 12.81 1.78
CA THR A 124 4.93 14.20 1.86
C THR A 124 4.86 14.85 0.48
N ILE A 125 4.73 16.18 0.40
CA ILE A 125 4.67 16.93 -0.89
C ILE A 125 5.83 16.57 -1.84
N ARG A 126 7.03 16.35 -1.29
CA ARG A 126 8.21 15.92 -2.07
C ARG A 126 8.05 14.51 -2.65
N GLU A 127 7.45 13.62 -1.87
CA GLU A 127 7.19 12.26 -2.31
C GLU A 127 6.07 12.23 -3.33
N GLU A 128 4.99 12.97 -3.13
CA GLU A 128 3.87 13.08 -4.08
C GLU A 128 4.36 13.43 -5.49
N HIS A 129 5.20 14.47 -5.64
CA HIS A 129 5.73 14.83 -6.95
C HIS A 129 6.57 13.71 -7.57
N ARG A 130 7.48 13.11 -6.78
CA ARG A 130 8.29 11.98 -7.24
C ARG A 130 7.45 10.75 -7.58
N GLN A 131 6.35 10.58 -6.87
CA GLN A 131 5.42 9.49 -7.01
C GLN A 131 4.62 9.61 -8.30
N SER A 132 4.03 10.78 -8.55
CA SER A 132 3.28 11.09 -9.77
C SER A 132 4.15 10.85 -10.99
N VAL A 133 5.41 11.31 -10.98
CA VAL A 133 6.36 11.04 -12.06
C VAL A 133 6.66 9.54 -12.19
N LYS A 134 6.91 8.81 -11.09
CA LYS A 134 7.16 7.36 -11.14
C LYS A 134 5.95 6.58 -11.68
N PHE A 135 4.73 6.98 -11.32
CA PHE A 135 3.50 6.35 -11.79
C PHE A 135 3.23 6.65 -13.26
N GLU A 136 3.43 7.90 -13.66
CA GLU A 136 3.27 8.34 -15.05
C GLU A 136 4.28 7.62 -15.95
N VAL A 137 5.56 7.64 -15.58
CA VAL A 137 6.61 6.91 -16.29
C VAL A 137 6.37 5.40 -16.27
N PHE A 138 5.89 4.84 -15.16
CA PHE A 138 5.53 3.42 -15.09
C PHE A 138 4.44 3.09 -16.10
N MET A 139 3.31 3.82 -16.07
CA MET A 139 2.19 3.64 -16.98
C MET A 139 2.61 3.87 -18.43
N GLU A 140 3.47 4.85 -18.70
CA GLU A 140 3.92 5.16 -20.05
C GLU A 140 4.88 4.10 -20.59
N VAL A 141 5.87 3.68 -19.80
CA VAL A 141 6.84 2.64 -20.18
C VAL A 141 6.18 1.27 -20.29
N THR A 142 5.28 0.89 -19.38
CA THR A 142 4.56 -0.40 -19.46
C THR A 142 3.53 -0.40 -20.58
N MET A 143 2.78 0.68 -20.80
CA MET A 143 1.83 0.74 -21.92
C MET A 143 2.56 0.82 -23.26
N LYS A 144 3.67 1.56 -23.37
CA LYS A 144 4.50 1.56 -24.59
C LYS A 144 5.09 0.17 -24.83
N ASN A 145 5.62 -0.50 -23.81
CA ASN A 145 6.14 -1.88 -23.96
C ASN A 145 5.03 -2.90 -24.29
N ALA A 146 3.85 -2.82 -23.66
CA ALA A 146 2.70 -3.67 -23.97
C ALA A 146 2.20 -3.49 -25.42
N VAL A 147 2.51 -2.35 -26.05
CA VAL A 147 2.14 -2.00 -27.42
C VAL A 147 3.28 -2.22 -28.42
N PHE A 148 4.54 -2.12 -27.98
CA PHE A 148 5.72 -2.08 -28.85
C PHE A 148 6.38 -3.45 -29.04
N TRP A 149 6.25 -4.37 -28.08
CA TRP A 149 6.83 -5.71 -28.19
C TRP A 149 6.10 -6.65 -29.17
N ASP A 150 4.92 -6.28 -29.67
CA ASP A 150 4.27 -7.01 -30.77
C ASP A 150 5.02 -6.81 -32.12
N VAL A 151 5.88 -5.79 -32.27
CA VAL A 151 6.63 -5.52 -33.51
C VAL A 151 8.09 -6.02 -33.44
N ALA A 152 8.70 -6.03 -32.25
CA ALA A 152 10.12 -6.36 -32.10
C ALA A 152 10.46 -7.87 -32.12
N LEU A 153 9.52 -8.75 -31.76
CA LEU A 153 9.73 -10.21 -31.78
C LEU A 153 9.39 -10.88 -33.12
N CYS A 154 8.77 -10.16 -34.06
CA CYS A 154 8.50 -10.67 -35.41
C CYS A 154 9.68 -10.45 -36.40
N ARG A 155 10.78 -9.79 -35.96
CA ARG A 155 11.99 -9.60 -36.78
C ARG A 155 13.22 -10.42 -36.35
N TYR A 156 13.14 -11.17 -35.24
CA TYR A 156 14.23 -12.01 -34.75
C TYR A 156 13.90 -13.52 -34.71
N CYS A 157 12.84 -13.96 -35.39
CA CYS A 157 12.52 -15.39 -35.60
C CYS A 157 12.37 -15.76 -37.08
N VAL A 158 12.97 -14.99 -37.98
CA VAL A 158 13.26 -15.41 -39.36
C VAL A 158 14.70 -15.01 -39.68
N ASN A 159 15.63 -15.80 -39.17
CA ASN A 159 16.87 -16.24 -39.81
C ASN A 159 17.41 -17.41 -38.99
#